data_AF-V7C7L9-F1
#
_entry.id   AF-V7C7L9-F1
#
_cell.length_a   1.000
_cell.length_b   1.000
_cell.length_c   1.000
_cell.angle_alpha   90.00
_cell.angle_beta   90.00
_cell.angle_gamma   90.00
#
_symmetry.space_group_name_H-M   'P 1'
#
loop_
_entity.id
_entity.type
_entity.pdbx_description
1 polymer ?
#
loop_
_entity_poly.entity_id
_entity_poly.type
_entity_poly.pdbx_seq_one_letter_code
_entity_poly.pdbx_strand_id
1 'polypeptide(L)'
;GKFPSLLFPIEIKNIQFGKHGSDTGVYDNEGRFVPSKFEGIFSKHAHTHPNALTYDELMEMMQANRDPKDFKGRIGGLVEWKILYKVAKDKNDLLQKETIRGVYDGSLFEMLKKEHSTQQKK
;
A
#
# COMPACT_ATOMS: atom_id res chain seq x y z
N GLY A 1 13.82 16.07 7.19
CA GLY A 1 14.61 17.32 7.17
C GLY A 1 14.36 18.06 8.45
N LYS A 2 15.13 19.11 8.76
CA LYS A 2 14.76 20.04 9.83
C LYS A 2 13.42 20.72 9.48
N PHE A 3 12.45 20.66 10.38
CA PHE A 3 11.14 21.28 10.18
C PHE A 3 11.20 22.81 10.34
N PRO A 4 10.50 23.60 9.52
CA PRO A 4 9.76 23.21 8.30
C PRO A 4 10.68 23.22 7.06
N SER A 5 10.60 22.17 6.24
CA SER A 5 11.29 22.10 4.93
C SER A 5 10.27 21.92 3.82
N LEU A 6 10.15 22.93 2.94
CA LEU A 6 9.20 22.94 1.81
C LEU A 6 9.60 22.00 0.67
N LEU A 7 10.80 21.43 0.71
CA LEU A 7 11.25 20.43 -0.26
C LEU A 7 10.81 19.00 0.12
N PHE A 8 10.10 18.85 1.24
CA PHE A 8 9.61 17.57 1.77
C PHE A 8 10.66 16.43 1.71
N PRO A 9 11.89 16.66 2.21
CA PRO A 9 12.94 15.64 2.12
C PRO A 9 12.60 14.42 2.98
N ILE A 10 12.72 13.23 2.39
CA ILE A 10 12.55 11.94 3.08
C ILE A 10 13.81 11.64 3.89
N GLU A 11 13.68 11.51 5.21
CA GLU A 11 14.77 11.08 6.08
C GLU A 11 14.63 9.60 6.42
N ILE A 12 15.45 8.76 5.79
CA ILE A 12 15.41 7.30 5.98
C ILE A 12 15.61 6.92 7.46
N LYS A 13 16.49 7.62 8.19
CA LYS A 13 16.70 7.42 9.64
C LYS A 13 15.41 7.58 10.47
N ASN A 14 14.45 8.34 9.96
CA ASN A 14 13.19 8.70 10.61
C ASN A 14 11.98 8.01 9.97
N ILE A 15 12.18 7.01 9.10
CA ILE A 15 11.11 6.41 8.30
C ILE A 15 10.02 5.75 9.14
N GLN A 16 10.37 5.20 10.31
CA GLN A 16 9.39 4.62 11.22
C GLN A 16 8.30 5.60 11.67
N PHE A 17 8.59 6.91 11.70
CA PHE A 17 7.60 7.93 12.07
C PHE A 17 6.56 8.18 10.98
N GLY A 18 6.78 7.68 9.76
CA GLY A 18 5.78 7.68 8.70
C GLY A 18 4.71 6.61 8.88
N LYS A 19 4.87 5.70 9.84
CA LYS A 19 3.89 4.66 10.14
C LYS A 19 2.78 5.19 11.05
N HIS A 20 1.60 4.60 10.93
CA HIS A 20 0.48 4.80 11.83
C HIS A 20 -0.10 3.46 12.25
N GLY A 21 -0.91 3.45 13.31
CA GLY A 21 -1.70 2.27 13.65
C GLY A 21 -2.74 1.98 12.55
N SER A 22 -3.35 0.80 12.59
CA SER A 22 -4.25 0.35 11.52
C SER A 22 -3.61 0.13 10.14
N ASP A 23 -2.28 0.07 10.07
CA ASP A 23 -1.56 -0.33 8.87
C ASP A 23 -1.56 -1.86 8.68
N THR A 24 -0.94 -2.34 7.59
CA THR A 24 -0.85 -3.79 7.30
C THR A 24 0.21 -4.50 8.14
N GLY A 25 1.03 -3.76 8.90
CA GLY A 25 2.17 -4.27 9.64
C GLY A 25 3.33 -4.78 8.78
N VAL A 26 3.26 -4.68 7.44
CA VAL A 26 4.30 -5.16 6.50
C VAL A 26 5.65 -4.48 6.77
N TYR A 27 5.63 -3.19 7.09
CA TYR A 27 6.76 -2.59 7.78
C TYR A 27 6.63 -2.82 9.28
N ASP A 28 7.67 -3.29 9.95
CA ASP A 28 7.69 -3.36 11.41
C ASP A 28 7.87 -1.97 12.06
N ASN A 29 7.92 -1.93 13.39
CA ASN A 29 8.00 -0.67 14.15
C ASN A 29 9.31 0.10 13.90
N GLU A 30 10.33 -0.58 13.36
CA GLU A 30 11.62 -0.03 12.98
C GLU A 30 11.66 0.33 11.48
N GLY A 31 10.55 0.16 10.75
CA GLY A 31 10.44 0.47 9.32
C GLY A 31 11.06 -0.57 8.39
N ARG A 32 11.32 -1.80 8.86
CA ARG A 32 11.89 -2.89 8.05
C ARG A 32 10.78 -3.69 7.39
N PHE A 33 10.99 -4.06 6.14
CA PHE A 33 10.05 -4.90 5.39
C PHE A 33 10.02 -6.32 5.96
N VAL A 34 8.83 -6.84 6.25
CA VAL A 34 8.59 -8.18 6.80
C VAL A 34 7.90 -9.05 5.74
N PRO A 35 8.63 -9.91 5.00
CA PRO A 35 8.07 -10.68 3.88
C PRO A 35 6.88 -11.55 4.27
N SER A 36 6.93 -12.19 5.45
CA SER A 36 5.84 -13.05 5.91
C SER A 36 4.53 -12.30 6.16
N LYS A 37 4.59 -11.03 6.57
CA LYS A 37 3.40 -10.20 6.73
C LYS A 37 2.85 -9.71 5.40
N PHE A 38 3.73 -9.46 4.43
CA PHE A 38 3.32 -9.14 3.06
C PHE A 38 2.58 -10.32 2.42
N GLU A 39 3.14 -11.53 2.48
CA GLU A 39 2.47 -12.76 2.07
C GLU A 39 1.18 -13.01 2.88
N GLY A 40 1.20 -12.59 4.15
CA GLY A 40 0.06 -12.58 5.06
C GLY A 40 -1.16 -11.81 4.55
N ILE A 41 -0.98 -10.78 3.72
CA ILE A 41 -2.10 -10.02 3.14
C ILE A 41 -2.94 -10.95 2.25
N PHE A 42 -2.28 -11.64 1.31
CA PHE A 42 -2.96 -12.44 0.30
C PHE A 42 -3.50 -13.74 0.89
N SER A 43 -2.71 -14.40 1.73
CA SER A 43 -3.17 -15.61 2.41
C SER A 43 -4.40 -15.41 3.31
N LYS A 44 -4.64 -14.17 3.80
CA LYS A 44 -5.80 -13.85 4.65
C LYS A 44 -6.99 -13.26 3.93
N HIS A 45 -6.75 -12.45 2.88
CA HIS A 45 -7.80 -11.62 2.27
C HIS A 45 -8.02 -11.89 0.79
N ALA A 46 -7.13 -12.60 0.10
CA ALA A 46 -7.27 -12.87 -1.34
C ALA A 46 -8.07 -14.16 -1.56
N HIS A 47 -9.39 -14.08 -1.34
CA HIS A 47 -10.30 -15.22 -1.39
C HIS A 47 -10.62 -15.66 -2.82
N THR A 48 -10.68 -14.69 -3.75
CA THR A 48 -11.09 -14.91 -5.15
C THR A 48 -9.90 -15.19 -6.06
N HIS A 49 -8.80 -14.47 -5.88
CA HIS A 49 -7.60 -14.54 -6.72
C HIS A 49 -6.36 -14.63 -5.84
N PRO A 50 -5.63 -15.76 -5.79
CA PRO A 50 -4.54 -15.97 -4.82
C PRO A 50 -3.44 -14.89 -4.78
N ASN A 51 -3.26 -14.13 -5.87
CA ASN A 51 -2.23 -13.11 -6.00
C ASN A 51 -2.80 -11.71 -6.32
N ALA A 52 -4.07 -11.45 -6.01
CA ALA A 52 -4.66 -10.12 -6.19
C ALA A 52 -5.80 -9.88 -5.20
N LEU A 53 -6.12 -8.60 -4.95
CA LEU A 53 -7.27 -8.21 -4.16
C LEU A 53 -8.31 -7.54 -5.05
N THR A 54 -9.57 -7.95 -4.92
CA THR A 54 -10.72 -7.16 -5.34
C THR A 54 -10.89 -5.94 -4.43
N TYR A 55 -11.74 -4.99 -4.84
CA TYR A 55 -12.05 -3.84 -3.98
C TYR A 55 -12.64 -4.26 -2.62
N ASP A 56 -13.52 -5.27 -2.61
CA ASP A 56 -14.20 -5.70 -1.39
C ASP A 56 -13.24 -6.42 -0.42
N GLU A 57 -12.36 -7.28 -0.95
CA GLU A 57 -11.29 -7.91 -0.17
C GLU A 57 -10.28 -6.89 0.38
N LEU A 58 -9.99 -5.84 -0.39
CA LEU A 58 -9.17 -4.73 0.08
C LEU A 58 -9.85 -3.96 1.23
N MET A 59 -11.16 -3.69 1.11
CA MET A 59 -11.94 -3.04 2.17
C MET A 59 -12.09 -3.94 3.41
N GLU A 60 -12.17 -5.26 3.23
CA GLU A 60 -12.14 -6.24 4.31
C GLU A 60 -10.80 -6.19 5.06
N MET A 61 -9.66 -6.24 4.34
CA MET A 61 -8.32 -6.11 4.92
C MET A 61 -8.21 -4.84 5.76
N MET A 62 -8.66 -3.70 5.23
CA MET A 62 -8.63 -2.42 5.93
C MET A 62 -9.51 -2.39 7.17
N GLN A 63 -10.61 -3.17 7.20
CA GLN A 63 -11.44 -3.32 8.39
C GLN A 63 -10.78 -4.22 9.42
N ALA A 64 -10.17 -5.33 8.99
CA ALA A 64 -9.49 -6.29 9.85
C ALA A 64 -8.28 -5.68 10.55
N ASN A 65 -7.57 -4.75 9.90
CA ASN A 65 -6.38 -4.12 10.45
C ASN A 65 -6.66 -2.98 11.44
N ARG A 66 -7.92 -2.54 11.63
CA ARG A 66 -8.23 -1.35 12.45
C ARG A 66 -7.78 -1.50 13.89
N ASP A 67 -6.99 -0.53 14.37
CA ASP A 67 -6.78 -0.30 15.79
C ASP A 67 -7.91 0.63 16.33
N PRO A 68 -8.71 0.19 17.32
CA PRO A 68 -9.75 1.01 17.93
C PRO A 68 -9.25 2.36 18.48
N LYS A 69 -7.98 2.42 18.91
CA LYS A 69 -7.36 3.61 19.49
C LYS A 69 -6.76 4.55 18.44
N ASP A 70 -6.74 4.16 17.17
CA ASP A 70 -6.13 4.96 16.10
C ASP A 70 -7.13 5.41 15.03
N PHE A 71 -7.97 6.39 15.36
CA PHE A 71 -8.92 6.96 14.40
C PHE A 71 -8.24 7.65 13.21
N LYS A 72 -7.09 8.32 13.43
CA LYS A 72 -6.38 9.06 12.37
C LYS A 72 -5.74 8.10 11.37
N GLY A 73 -5.02 7.07 11.83
CA GLY A 73 -4.44 6.06 10.96
C GLY A 73 -5.50 5.26 10.19
N ARG A 74 -6.67 5.02 10.79
CA ARG A 74 -7.81 4.42 10.06
C ARG A 74 -8.27 5.25 8.87
N ILE A 75 -8.38 6.57 9.01
CA ILE A 75 -8.78 7.45 7.91
C ILE A 75 -7.65 7.55 6.88
N GLY A 76 -6.41 7.74 7.34
CA GLY A 76 -5.22 7.83 6.49
C GLY A 76 -5.07 6.60 5.61
N GLY A 77 -4.99 5.42 6.22
CA GLY A 77 -4.89 4.15 5.48
C GLY A 77 -6.07 3.93 4.53
N LEU A 78 -7.29 4.36 4.90
CA LEU A 78 -8.43 4.24 4.00
C LEU A 78 -8.32 5.12 2.75
N VAL A 79 -7.80 6.33 2.89
CA VAL A 79 -7.54 7.21 1.75
C VAL A 79 -6.42 6.64 0.88
N GLU A 80 -5.32 6.22 1.49
CA GLU A 80 -4.16 5.67 0.78
C GLU A 80 -4.52 4.44 -0.06
N TRP A 81 -5.17 3.44 0.54
CA TRP A 81 -5.56 2.22 -0.17
C TRP A 81 -6.62 2.47 -1.25
N LYS A 82 -7.57 3.40 -1.03
CA LYS A 82 -8.55 3.77 -2.07
C LYS A 82 -7.90 4.48 -3.26
N ILE A 83 -6.95 5.38 -3.01
CA ILE A 83 -6.20 6.04 -4.07
C ILE A 83 -5.39 4.99 -4.83
N LEU A 84 -4.66 4.12 -4.13
CA LEU A 84 -3.87 3.05 -4.74
C LEU A 84 -4.74 2.17 -5.64
N TYR A 85 -5.88 1.69 -5.14
CA TYR A 85 -6.81 0.89 -5.94
C TYR A 85 -7.27 1.63 -7.19
N LYS A 86 -7.63 2.92 -7.07
CA LYS A 86 -8.09 3.72 -8.20
C LYS A 86 -7.02 3.87 -9.28
N VAL A 87 -5.75 4.06 -8.90
CA VAL A 87 -4.67 4.37 -9.86
C VAL A 87 -3.93 3.12 -10.35
N ALA A 88 -3.99 2.00 -9.62
CA ALA A 88 -3.11 0.86 -9.86
C ALA A 88 -3.84 -0.49 -9.98
N LYS A 89 -5.18 -0.53 -9.93
CA LYS A 89 -5.92 -1.73 -10.34
C LYS A 89 -5.68 -2.03 -11.82
N ASP A 90 -5.71 -3.31 -12.17
CA ASP A 90 -5.62 -3.74 -13.56
C ASP A 90 -6.97 -3.57 -14.30
N LYS A 91 -6.98 -4.02 -15.57
CA LYS A 91 -8.16 -3.98 -16.45
C LYS A 91 -9.34 -4.86 -15.99
N ASN A 92 -9.11 -5.78 -15.05
CA ASN A 92 -10.11 -6.68 -14.50
C ASN A 92 -10.56 -6.24 -13.09
N ASP A 93 -10.25 -5.00 -12.71
CA ASP A 93 -10.52 -4.46 -11.37
C ASP A 93 -9.82 -5.24 -10.24
N LEU A 94 -8.62 -5.76 -10.51
CA LEU A 94 -7.81 -6.47 -9.54
C LEU A 94 -6.58 -5.66 -9.16
N LEU A 95 -6.34 -5.51 -7.86
CA LEU A 95 -5.11 -4.95 -7.33
C LEU A 95 -4.08 -6.07 -7.18
N GLN A 96 -3.19 -6.18 -8.17
CA GLN A 96 -2.21 -7.27 -8.27
C GLN A 96 -1.19 -7.24 -7.13
N LYS A 97 -0.76 -8.41 -6.66
CA LYS A 97 0.25 -8.56 -5.62
C LYS A 97 1.54 -7.81 -5.92
N GLU A 98 2.02 -7.88 -7.15
CA GLU A 98 3.24 -7.16 -7.55
C GLU A 98 3.04 -5.65 -7.59
N THR A 99 1.85 -5.16 -7.92
CA THR A 99 1.53 -3.74 -7.80
C THR A 99 1.58 -3.28 -6.34
N ILE A 100 1.03 -4.08 -5.42
CA ILE A 100 1.11 -3.80 -3.98
C ILE A 100 2.56 -3.87 -3.50
N ARG A 101 3.36 -4.84 -3.99
CA ARG A 101 4.81 -4.91 -3.71
C ARG A 101 5.53 -3.63 -4.11
N GLY A 102 5.14 -3.06 -5.26
CA GLY A 102 5.65 -1.80 -5.77
C GLY A 102 5.49 -0.60 -4.83
N VAL A 103 4.47 -0.62 -3.96
CA VAL A 103 4.29 0.39 -2.91
C VAL A 103 5.40 0.29 -1.86
N TYR A 104 5.81 -0.93 -1.53
CA TYR A 104 6.81 -1.20 -0.52
C TYR A 104 8.22 -0.97 -1.06
N ASP A 105 8.57 -1.54 -2.22
CA ASP A 105 9.93 -1.43 -2.76
C ASP A 105 10.21 -0.15 -3.57
N GLY A 106 9.18 0.70 -3.76
CA GLY A 106 9.28 1.98 -4.46
C GLY A 106 9.15 1.89 -5.98
N SER A 107 8.88 0.71 -6.55
CA SER A 107 8.78 0.53 -8.01
C SER A 107 7.42 0.91 -8.61
N LEU A 108 6.37 1.14 -7.79
CA LEU A 108 5.00 1.35 -8.27
C LEU A 108 4.88 2.39 -9.39
N PHE A 109 5.43 3.59 -9.20
CA PHE A 109 5.26 4.66 -10.19
C PHE A 109 5.98 4.37 -11.51
N GLU A 110 7.12 3.68 -11.47
CA GLU A 110 7.80 3.22 -12.68
C GLU A 110 7.01 2.12 -13.40
N MET A 111 6.33 1.23 -12.65
CA MET A 111 5.40 0.26 -13.23
C MET A 111 4.23 0.97 -13.93
N LEU A 112 3.55 1.88 -13.23
CA LEU A 112 2.42 2.65 -13.80
C LEU A 112 2.83 3.45 -15.03
N LYS A 113 3.99 4.13 -14.99
CA LYS A 113 4.53 4.88 -16.13
C LYS A 113 4.73 3.99 -17.36
N LYS A 114 5.29 2.79 -17.18
CA LYS A 114 5.49 1.82 -18.27
C LYS A 114 4.16 1.35 -18.86
N GLU A 115 3.17 1.05 -18.01
CA GLU A 115 1.84 0.65 -18.44
C GLU A 115 1.15 1.75 -19.25
N HIS A 116 1.12 2.99 -18.74
CA HIS A 116 0.54 4.14 -19.43
C HIS A 116 1.23 4.40 -20.78
N SER A 117 2.57 4.34 -20.81
CA SER A 117 3.34 4.56 -22.04
C SER A 117 3.09 3.46 -23.08
N THR A 118 2.80 2.24 -22.64
CA THR A 118 2.47 1.11 -23.53
C THR A 118 1.06 1.24 -24.08
N GLN A 119 0.11 1.72 -23.27
CA GLN A 119 -1.27 1.98 -23.71
C GLN A 119 -1.32 3.12 -24.74
N GLN A 120 -0.53 4.18 -24.58
CA GLN A 120 -0.46 5.29 -25.54
C GLN A 120 0.15 4.90 -26.90
N LYS A 121 0.88 3.78 -26.95
CA LYS A 121 1.49 3.25 -28.19
C LYS A 121 0.59 2.26 -28.94
N LYS A 122 -0.56 1.89 -28.37
CA LYS A 122 -1.57 1.01 -28.99
C LYS A 122 -2.70 1.84 -29.56
#